data_AF-A0A922LEE1-F1
#
_entry.id   AF-A0A922LEE1-F1
#
_cell.length_a   1.000
_cell.length_b   1.000
_cell.length_c   1.000
_cell.angle_alpha   90.00
_cell.angle_beta   90.00
_cell.angle_gamma   90.00
#
_symmetry.space_group_name_H-M   'P 1'
#
loop_
_entity.id
_entity.type
_entity.pdbx_description
1 polymer ?
#
loop_
_entity_poly.entity_id
_entity_poly.type
_entity_poly.pdbx_seq_one_letter_code
_entity_poly.pdbx_strand_id
1 'polypeptide(L)'
;MQKIRVDQPPPYLPERFKHLDTDQEIDPRFRFKFNNNNVKKFRVKFTGAIDLLGPHYLGTIGTFLNGWRWSESEILNEEELLAVRTSYYRLDHDENQPFKVITVIHSNGKISIFFDEIPQDLGKYKIESIIEGATVCRRGGKKYKKTFKINVPEKWIKPGTLVEYE
;
A
#
# COMPACT_ATOMS: atom_id res chain seq x y z
N MET A 1 -8.38 11.57 6.83
CA MET A 1 -9.67 11.49 6.10
C MET A 1 -9.53 10.51 4.96
N GLN A 2 -10.57 9.73 4.61
CA GLN A 2 -10.56 8.79 3.46
C GLN A 2 -11.43 9.36 2.34
N LYS A 3 -10.91 9.40 1.11
CA LYS A 3 -11.64 9.80 -0.10
C LYS A 3 -11.60 8.65 -1.11
N ILE A 4 -12.74 8.31 -1.69
CA ILE A 4 -12.87 7.23 -2.67
C ILE A 4 -13.42 7.83 -3.97
N ARG A 5 -12.79 7.51 -5.10
CA ARG A 5 -13.20 7.91 -6.44
C ARG A 5 -13.19 6.68 -7.34
N VAL A 6 -14.19 6.57 -8.21
CA VAL A 6 -14.33 5.47 -9.17
C VAL A 6 -14.10 5.97 -10.60
N ASP A 7 -13.93 5.06 -11.53
CA ASP A 7 -13.72 5.34 -12.96
C ASP A 7 -12.59 6.33 -13.20
N GLN A 8 -11.54 6.25 -12.38
CA GLN A 8 -10.34 7.07 -12.50
C GLN A 8 -9.36 6.40 -13.47
N PRO A 9 -8.66 7.18 -14.31
CA PRO A 9 -7.53 6.65 -15.06
C PRO A 9 -6.39 6.28 -14.09
N PRO A 10 -5.48 5.37 -14.49
CA PRO A 10 -4.27 5.08 -13.73
C PRO A 10 -3.48 6.37 -13.43
N PRO A 11 -2.87 6.47 -12.23
CA PRO A 11 -2.04 7.62 -11.91
C PRO A 11 -0.88 7.72 -12.90
N TYR A 12 -0.65 8.94 -13.42
CA TYR A 12 0.51 9.20 -14.26
C TYR A 12 1.79 9.10 -13.41
N LEU A 13 2.59 8.07 -13.69
CA LEU A 13 3.84 7.77 -12.99
C LEU A 13 4.94 7.49 -14.04
N PRO A 14 6.18 7.93 -13.81
CA PRO A 14 7.32 7.58 -14.66
C PRO A 14 7.45 6.07 -14.90
N GLU A 15 7.85 5.66 -16.10
CA GLU A 15 7.96 4.23 -16.47
C GLU A 15 9.21 3.53 -15.88
N ARG A 16 10.10 4.27 -15.22
CA ARG A 16 11.39 3.76 -14.69
C ARG A 16 11.28 2.97 -13.39
N PHE A 17 10.22 2.18 -13.25
CA PHE A 17 10.06 1.28 -12.11
C PHE A 17 11.20 0.26 -12.07
N LYS A 18 11.67 -0.04 -10.86
CA LYS A 18 12.67 -1.08 -10.63
C LYS A 18 11.97 -2.32 -10.07
N HIS A 19 12.21 -3.46 -10.68
CA HIS A 19 11.76 -4.75 -10.17
C HIS A 19 12.31 -5.05 -8.77
N LEU A 20 11.50 -5.73 -7.96
CA LEU A 20 11.81 -6.06 -6.57
C LEU A 20 11.89 -7.58 -6.36
N ASP A 21 13.10 -8.13 -6.44
CA ASP A 21 13.35 -9.57 -6.24
C ASP A 21 13.25 -10.00 -4.77
N THR A 22 13.49 -9.07 -3.84
CA THR A 22 13.50 -9.32 -2.39
C THR A 22 13.12 -8.06 -1.62
N ASP A 23 12.80 -8.20 -0.34
CA ASP A 23 12.48 -7.08 0.53
C ASP A 23 13.59 -6.00 0.50
N GLN A 24 13.20 -4.75 0.26
CA GLN A 24 14.14 -3.64 0.18
C GLN A 24 13.82 -2.56 1.20
N GLU A 25 14.84 -2.15 1.96
CA GLU A 25 14.78 -0.91 2.75
C GLU A 25 15.17 0.29 1.88
N ILE A 26 14.35 1.33 1.93
CA ILE A 26 14.47 2.53 1.13
C ILE A 26 14.53 3.73 2.05
N ASP A 27 15.61 4.50 1.92
CA ASP A 27 15.69 5.83 2.49
C ASP A 27 14.82 6.79 1.66
N PRO A 28 13.82 7.45 2.28
CA PRO A 28 12.91 8.32 1.57
C PRO A 28 13.65 9.57 1.08
N ARG A 29 13.41 9.96 -0.16
CA ARG A 29 13.95 11.21 -0.73
C ARG A 29 13.18 12.46 -0.27
N PHE A 30 12.08 12.26 0.45
CA PHE A 30 11.24 13.30 1.04
C PHE A 30 11.01 13.06 2.52
N ARG A 31 10.56 14.10 3.23
CA ARG A 31 10.08 13.98 4.60
C ARG A 31 8.66 13.46 4.59
N PHE A 32 8.42 12.38 5.32
CA PHE A 32 7.09 11.83 5.50
C PHE A 32 6.80 11.60 6.99
N LYS A 33 5.59 11.94 7.42
CA LYS A 33 5.12 11.70 8.78
C LYS A 33 3.92 10.77 8.72
N PHE A 34 3.95 9.74 9.55
CA PHE A 34 2.82 8.86 9.76
C PHE A 34 2.38 8.96 11.21
N ASN A 35 1.14 9.41 11.44
CA ASN A 35 0.59 9.60 12.78
C ASN A 35 1.55 10.40 13.70
N ASN A 36 1.97 11.58 13.23
CA ASN A 36 2.92 12.51 13.87
C ASN A 36 4.34 11.97 14.13
N ASN A 37 4.68 10.77 13.67
CA ASN A 37 6.01 10.20 13.77
C ASN A 37 6.74 10.31 12.42
N ASN A 38 8.00 10.73 12.44
CA ASN A 38 8.81 10.78 11.23
C ASN A 38 9.13 9.36 10.76
N VAL A 39 8.76 9.06 9.52
CA VAL A 39 9.22 7.85 8.83
C VAL A 39 10.67 8.10 8.39
N LYS A 40 11.55 7.19 8.79
CA LYS A 40 12.98 7.18 8.47
C LYS A 40 13.29 6.29 7.28
N LYS A 41 12.58 5.17 7.15
CA LYS A 41 12.72 4.22 6.06
C LYS A 41 11.37 3.62 5.69
N PHE A 42 11.26 3.24 4.43
CA PHE A 42 10.23 2.33 3.96
C PHE A 42 10.86 0.96 3.76
N ARG A 43 10.30 -0.10 4.34
CA ARG A 43 10.65 -1.47 3.93
C ARG A 43 9.55 -1.97 3.02
N VAL A 44 9.84 -2.03 1.73
CA VAL A 44 8.93 -2.57 0.73
C VAL A 44 9.20 -4.06 0.61
N LYS A 45 8.17 -4.86 0.88
CA LYS A 45 8.23 -6.31 0.78
C LYS A 45 8.07 -6.73 -0.67
N PHE A 46 8.66 -7.87 -1.04
CA PHE A 46 8.45 -8.45 -2.39
C PHE A 46 6.95 -8.68 -2.69
N THR A 47 6.12 -8.81 -1.64
CA THR A 47 4.66 -8.97 -1.74
C THR A 47 3.87 -7.66 -1.93
N GLY A 48 4.55 -6.52 -2.08
CA GLY A 48 3.93 -5.21 -2.31
C GLY A 48 3.55 -4.42 -1.06
N ALA A 49 3.65 -5.03 0.12
CA ALA A 49 3.40 -4.34 1.38
C ALA A 49 4.54 -3.38 1.74
N ILE A 50 4.22 -2.23 2.32
CA ILE A 50 5.15 -1.17 2.70
C ILE A 50 5.11 -1.00 4.22
N ASP A 51 6.16 -1.44 4.91
CA ASP A 51 6.32 -1.18 6.33
C ASP A 51 6.94 0.22 6.54
N LEU A 52 6.34 0.99 7.43
CA LEU A 52 6.75 2.35 7.80
C LEU A 52 7.65 2.28 9.04
N LEU A 53 8.93 2.61 8.87
CA LEU A 53 9.94 2.48 9.92
C LEU A 53 10.40 3.85 10.41
N GLY A 54 10.26 4.11 11.71
CA GLY A 54 10.83 5.27 12.40
C GLY A 54 11.86 4.84 13.44
N PRO A 55 11.92 5.49 14.63
CA PRO A 55 12.66 4.95 15.78
C PRO A 55 12.20 3.54 16.19
N HIS A 56 10.94 3.24 15.89
CA HIS A 56 10.29 1.93 16.04
C HIS A 56 9.42 1.68 14.79
N TYR A 57 8.90 0.47 14.64
CA TYR A 57 7.87 0.18 13.64
C TYR A 57 6.61 1.05 13.86
N LEU A 58 6.15 1.74 12.80
CA LEU A 58 5.05 2.70 12.87
C LEU A 58 3.76 2.14 12.27
N GLY A 59 3.84 1.26 11.27
CA GLY A 59 2.68 0.72 10.58
C GLY A 59 3.05 0.00 9.28
N THR A 60 2.02 -0.50 8.60
CA THR A 60 2.13 -1.13 7.27
C THR A 60 1.00 -0.60 6.39
N ILE A 61 1.31 -0.35 5.13
CA ILE A 61 0.35 -0.11 4.05
C ILE A 61 0.43 -1.31 3.13
N GLY A 62 -0.69 -1.94 2.80
CA GLY A 62 -0.65 -3.06 1.87
C GLY A 62 -2.02 -3.53 1.44
N THR A 63 -2.04 -4.21 0.30
CA THR A 63 -3.18 -4.99 -0.16
C THR A 63 -2.85 -6.47 -0.04
N PHE A 64 -3.80 -7.21 0.50
CA PHE A 64 -3.72 -8.63 0.75
C PHE A 64 -4.87 -9.29 0.01
N LEU A 65 -4.53 -10.18 -0.90
CA LEU A 65 -5.48 -11.09 -1.52
C LEU A 65 -5.45 -12.39 -0.72
N ASN A 66 -6.57 -13.06 -0.50
CA ASN A 66 -6.55 -14.47 -0.05
C ASN A 66 -6.52 -15.38 -1.28
N GLY A 67 -5.75 -16.48 -1.22
CA GLY A 67 -5.71 -17.48 -2.31
C GLY A 67 -4.85 -17.14 -3.53
N TRP A 68 -3.99 -16.12 -3.46
CA TRP A 68 -2.97 -15.85 -4.49
C TRP A 68 -1.76 -16.77 -4.34
N ARG A 69 -1.06 -17.00 -5.46
CA ARG A 69 0.11 -17.88 -5.56
C ARG A 69 1.40 -17.14 -5.23
N TRP A 70 1.64 -16.09 -6.01
CA TRP A 70 2.84 -15.26 -5.97
C TRP A 70 2.51 -13.86 -6.49
N SER A 71 3.37 -12.88 -6.18
CA SER A 71 3.22 -11.50 -6.61
C SER A 71 4.55 -10.96 -7.10
N GLU A 72 4.47 -10.05 -8.05
CA GLU A 72 5.60 -9.26 -8.52
C GLU A 72 5.38 -7.83 -8.09
N SER A 73 6.43 -7.23 -7.53
CA SER A 73 6.41 -5.84 -7.13
C SER A 73 7.47 -5.05 -7.86
N GLU A 74 7.15 -3.79 -8.14
CA GLU A 74 8.08 -2.84 -8.70
C GLU A 74 8.01 -1.53 -7.91
N ILE A 75 9.15 -0.85 -7.79
CA ILE A 75 9.29 0.34 -6.97
C ILE A 75 9.78 1.52 -7.80
N LEU A 76 9.22 2.69 -7.52
CA LEU A 76 9.68 3.99 -7.98
C LEU A 76 9.91 4.90 -6.77
N ASN A 77 11.14 5.36 -6.55
CA ASN A 77 11.51 6.24 -5.42
C ASN A 77 12.03 7.59 -5.94
N GLU A 78 11.16 8.60 -5.91
CA GLU A 78 11.38 9.94 -6.44
C GLU A 78 11.43 10.99 -5.32
N GLU A 79 11.83 12.21 -5.67
CA GLU A 79 11.92 13.32 -4.71
C GLU A 79 10.57 13.68 -4.08
N GLU A 80 9.46 13.46 -4.77
CA GLU A 80 8.13 13.84 -4.29
C GLU A 80 7.22 12.64 -3.93
N LEU A 81 7.63 11.41 -4.26
CA LEU A 81 6.82 10.24 -4.00
C LEU A 81 7.63 8.94 -3.92
N LEU A 82 7.04 7.95 -3.23
CA LEU A 82 7.37 6.54 -3.37
C LEU A 82 6.14 5.85 -3.97
N ALA A 83 6.30 5.15 -5.09
CA ALA A 83 5.25 4.30 -5.66
C ALA A 83 5.68 2.84 -5.66
N VAL A 84 4.73 1.96 -5.35
CA VAL A 84 4.86 0.51 -5.44
C VAL A 84 3.74 -0.01 -6.31
N ARG A 85 4.10 -0.67 -7.40
CA ARG A 85 3.17 -1.43 -8.24
C ARG A 85 3.26 -2.89 -7.84
N THR A 86 2.13 -3.55 -7.75
CA THR A 86 2.09 -4.97 -7.39
C THR A 86 1.07 -5.70 -8.24
N SER A 87 1.54 -6.75 -8.92
CA SER A 87 0.75 -7.69 -9.70
C SER A 87 0.61 -8.97 -8.90
N TYR A 88 -0.61 -9.40 -8.63
CA TYR A 88 -0.93 -10.62 -7.89
C TYR A 88 -1.47 -11.69 -8.83
N TYR A 89 -0.86 -12.87 -8.80
CA TYR A 89 -1.16 -13.98 -9.70
C TYR A 89 -1.81 -15.12 -8.94
N ARG A 90 -2.81 -15.77 -9.56
CA ARG A 90 -3.62 -16.83 -8.96
C ARG A 90 -3.12 -18.23 -9.35
N LEU A 91 -3.48 -19.23 -8.55
CA LEU A 91 -3.21 -20.65 -8.83
C LEU A 91 -4.17 -21.26 -9.86
N ASP A 92 -5.41 -20.76 -9.91
CA ASP A 92 -6.55 -21.35 -10.59
C ASP A 92 -7.01 -20.56 -11.83
N HIS A 93 -6.31 -19.48 -12.16
CA HIS A 93 -6.59 -18.62 -13.31
C HIS A 93 -5.41 -18.60 -14.25
N ASP A 94 -5.72 -18.24 -15.50
CA ASP A 94 -4.71 -18.00 -16.52
C ASP A 94 -3.75 -16.91 -16.01
N GLU A 95 -2.44 -17.17 -16.04
CA GLU A 95 -1.40 -16.25 -15.56
C GLU A 95 -1.41 -14.91 -16.32
N ASN A 96 -2.20 -14.83 -17.40
CA ASN A 96 -2.33 -13.71 -18.31
C ASN A 96 -3.10 -12.49 -17.77
N GLN A 97 -3.85 -12.58 -16.66
CA GLN A 97 -4.59 -11.43 -16.11
C GLN A 97 -4.42 -11.26 -14.60
N PRO A 98 -3.32 -10.61 -14.14
CA PRO A 98 -3.08 -10.40 -12.72
C PRO A 98 -3.99 -9.33 -12.14
N PHE A 99 -4.22 -9.42 -10.83
CA PHE A 99 -4.79 -8.31 -10.06
C PHE A 99 -3.70 -7.26 -9.82
N LYS A 100 -3.91 -6.01 -10.24
CA LYS A 100 -2.89 -4.96 -10.17
C LYS A 100 -3.28 -3.84 -9.22
N VAL A 101 -2.35 -3.49 -8.32
CA VAL A 101 -2.52 -2.40 -7.37
C VAL A 101 -1.33 -1.46 -7.45
N ILE A 102 -1.60 -0.16 -7.36
CA ILE A 102 -0.58 0.88 -7.27
C ILE A 102 -0.75 1.61 -5.95
N THR A 103 0.24 1.53 -5.08
CA THR A 103 0.30 2.30 -3.83
C THR A 103 1.28 3.44 -4.00
N VAL A 104 0.86 4.68 -3.72
CA VAL A 104 1.70 5.88 -3.82
C VAL A 104 1.70 6.62 -2.48
N ILE A 105 2.87 6.93 -1.97
CA ILE A 105 3.08 7.77 -0.79
C ILE A 105 3.69 9.08 -1.27
N HIS A 106 2.97 10.18 -1.08
CA HIS A 106 3.37 11.51 -1.51
C HIS A 106 4.10 12.27 -0.40
N SER A 107 5.00 13.16 -0.79
CA SER A 107 5.74 14.06 0.12
C SER A 107 4.85 14.98 0.95
N ASN A 108 3.64 15.27 0.47
CA ASN A 108 2.65 16.07 1.18
C ASN A 108 1.88 15.30 2.28
N GLY A 109 2.20 14.04 2.51
CA GLY A 109 1.56 13.21 3.53
C GLY A 109 0.42 12.33 3.01
N LYS A 110 -0.03 12.54 1.77
CA LYS A 110 -1.10 11.76 1.16
C LYS A 110 -0.65 10.34 0.81
N ILE A 111 -1.50 9.36 1.08
CA ILE A 111 -1.35 7.98 0.61
C ILE A 111 -2.47 7.68 -0.40
N SER A 112 -2.11 7.17 -1.56
CA SER A 112 -3.05 6.79 -2.63
C SER A 112 -2.94 5.31 -2.95
N ILE A 113 -4.08 4.62 -3.07
CA ILE A 113 -4.17 3.23 -3.48
C ILE A 113 -5.08 3.18 -4.71
N PHE A 114 -4.54 2.77 -5.84
CA PHE A 114 -5.26 2.61 -7.09
C PHE A 114 -5.39 1.13 -7.45
N PHE A 115 -6.62 0.73 -7.78
CA PHE A 115 -6.96 -0.62 -8.20
C PHE A 115 -7.12 -0.62 -9.72
N ASP A 116 -6.14 -1.17 -10.43
CA ASP A 116 -6.04 -1.06 -11.89
C ASP A 116 -6.81 -2.18 -12.58
N GLU A 117 -6.33 -3.41 -12.45
CA GLU A 117 -6.94 -4.61 -13.02
C GLU A 117 -7.43 -5.52 -11.91
N ILE A 118 -8.70 -5.94 -11.99
CA ILE A 118 -9.36 -6.82 -11.02
C ILE A 118 -10.21 -7.84 -11.79
N PRO A 119 -9.87 -9.14 -11.76
CA PRO A 119 -10.68 -10.18 -12.39
C PRO A 119 -12.13 -10.19 -11.88
N GLN A 120 -13.10 -10.34 -12.80
CA GLN A 120 -14.53 -10.23 -12.48
C GLN A 120 -15.05 -11.34 -11.56
N ASP A 121 -14.33 -12.46 -11.43
CA ASP A 121 -14.73 -13.65 -10.68
C ASP A 121 -14.21 -13.68 -9.23
N LEU A 122 -13.68 -12.56 -8.73
CA LEU A 122 -13.10 -12.45 -7.39
C LEU A 122 -14.11 -12.61 -6.24
N GLY A 123 -15.41 -12.74 -6.49
CA GLY A 123 -16.44 -12.92 -5.46
C GLY A 123 -16.24 -14.15 -4.54
N LYS A 124 -15.33 -15.06 -4.86
CA LYS A 124 -14.93 -16.19 -3.99
C LYS A 124 -13.77 -15.88 -3.05
N TYR A 125 -13.04 -14.78 -3.27
CA TYR A 125 -11.81 -14.44 -2.56
C TYR A 125 -11.96 -13.15 -1.80
N LYS A 126 -11.47 -13.15 -0.56
CA LYS A 126 -11.44 -11.94 0.26
C LYS A 126 -10.25 -11.08 -0.15
N ILE A 127 -10.52 -9.87 -0.61
CA ILE A 127 -9.50 -8.85 -0.85
C ILE A 127 -9.56 -7.84 0.29
N GLU A 128 -8.42 -7.61 0.93
CA GLU A 128 -8.29 -6.62 1.99
C GLU A 128 -7.20 -5.63 1.63
N SER A 129 -7.54 -4.35 1.48
CA SER A 129 -6.56 -3.29 1.39
C SER A 129 -6.58 -2.48 2.68
N ILE A 130 -5.44 -2.43 3.36
CA ILE A 130 -5.34 -1.98 4.73
C ILE A 130 -4.19 -0.97 4.92
N ILE A 131 -4.45 0.03 5.73
CA ILE A 131 -3.44 0.87 6.37
C ILE A 131 -3.53 0.59 7.86
N GLU A 132 -2.49 -0.05 8.38
CA GLU A 132 -2.36 -0.34 9.79
C GLU A 132 -1.30 0.54 10.42
N GLY A 133 -1.56 1.02 11.63
CA GLY A 133 -0.61 1.83 12.36
C GLY A 133 -0.62 1.54 13.85
N ALA A 134 0.49 1.87 14.49
CA ALA A 134 0.64 1.83 15.93
C ALA A 134 1.02 3.21 16.47
N THR A 135 0.33 3.65 17.52
CA THR A 135 0.64 4.87 18.24
C THR A 135 0.95 4.56 19.69
N VAL A 136 1.92 5.25 20.28
CA VAL A 136 2.20 5.15 21.72
C VAL A 136 1.44 6.24 22.44
N CYS A 137 0.49 5.85 23.27
CA CYS A 137 -0.25 6.74 24.15
C CYS A 137 0.32 6.71 25.56
N ARG A 138 0.12 7.79 26.32
CA ARG A 138 0.39 7.85 27.76
C ARG A 138 -0.92 8.11 28.50
N ARG A 139 -1.24 7.27 29.49
CA ARG A 139 -2.36 7.48 30.41
C ARG A 139 -1.90 7.10 31.81
N GLY A 140 -2.00 8.05 32.75
CA GLY A 140 -1.53 7.85 34.13
C GLY A 140 -0.05 7.46 34.24
N GLY A 141 0.83 8.05 33.42
CA GLY A 141 2.27 7.76 33.43
C GLY A 141 2.69 6.45 32.75
N LYS A 142 1.76 5.54 32.43
CA LYS A 142 2.05 4.29 31.71
C LYS A 142 1.97 4.49 30.19
N LYS A 143 2.96 3.96 29.47
CA LYS A 143 2.96 3.89 28.00
C LYS A 143 2.18 2.65 27.56
N TYR A 144 1.26 2.80 26.60
CA TYR A 144 0.60 1.69 25.94
C TYR A 144 0.57 1.92 24.43
N LYS A 145 0.62 0.83 23.67
CA LYS A 145 0.47 0.87 22.21
C LYS A 145 -1.01 0.76 21.87
N LYS A 146 -1.53 1.70 21.09
CA LYS A 146 -2.84 1.61 20.47
C LYS A 146 -2.63 1.36 18.98
N THR A 147 -3.18 0.27 18.48
CA THR A 147 -3.20 -0.03 17.05
C THR A 147 -4.47 0.52 16.42
N PHE A 148 -4.40 0.87 15.15
CA PHE A 148 -5.55 1.21 14.33
C PHE A 148 -5.41 0.54 12.97
N LYS A 149 -6.56 0.28 12.34
CA LYS A 149 -6.66 -0.27 10.99
C LYS A 149 -7.65 0.56 10.22
N ILE A 150 -7.28 0.97 9.01
CA ILE A 150 -8.15 1.65 8.07
C ILE A 150 -8.24 0.74 6.85
N ASN A 151 -9.43 0.26 6.54
CA ASN A 151 -9.67 -0.67 5.45
C ASN A 151 -10.32 0.07 4.29
N VAL A 152 -9.99 -0.32 3.05
CA VAL A 152 -10.84 -0.03 1.90
C VAL A 152 -12.06 -0.97 1.99
N PRO A 153 -13.30 -0.45 2.02
CA PRO A 153 -14.46 -1.33 2.01
C PRO A 153 -14.50 -2.16 0.71
N GLU A 154 -14.75 -3.46 0.83
CA GLU A 154 -14.68 -4.44 -0.27
C GLU A 154 -15.45 -4.01 -1.53
N LYS A 155 -16.63 -3.41 -1.38
CA LYS A 155 -17.45 -2.89 -2.50
C LYS A 155 -16.75 -1.83 -3.38
N TRP A 156 -15.67 -1.24 -2.89
CA TRP A 156 -14.87 -0.24 -3.60
C TRP A 156 -13.60 -0.82 -4.22
N ILE A 157 -13.22 -2.06 -3.90
CA ILE A 157 -12.07 -2.74 -4.50
C ILE A 157 -12.49 -3.27 -5.88
N LYS A 158 -12.48 -2.37 -6.87
CA LYS A 158 -12.87 -2.63 -8.27
C LYS A 158 -11.98 -1.81 -9.23
N PRO A 159 -11.86 -2.21 -10.51
CA PRO A 159 -11.00 -1.52 -11.48
C PRO A 159 -11.32 -0.03 -11.56
N GLY A 160 -10.30 0.80 -11.71
CA GLY A 160 -10.43 2.25 -11.79
C GLY A 160 -10.77 2.94 -10.47
N THR A 161 -10.77 2.23 -9.33
CA THR A 161 -10.95 2.87 -8.03
C THR A 161 -9.64 3.47 -7.51
N LEU A 162 -9.69 4.75 -7.14
CA LEU A 162 -8.65 5.46 -6.40
C LEU A 162 -9.13 5.75 -4.98
N VAL A 163 -8.37 5.31 -3.98
CA VAL A 163 -8.57 5.62 -2.57
C VAL A 163 -7.43 6.50 -2.08
N GLU A 164 -7.76 7.61 -1.44
CA GLU A 164 -6.79 8.55 -0.87
C GLU A 164 -6.98 8.72 0.62
N TYR A 165 -5.87 8.85 1.34
CA TYR A 165 -5.79 9.08 2.77
C TYR A 165 -4.92 10.30 3.06
N GLU A 166 -5.42 11.17 3.94
CA GLU A 166 -4.75 12.35 4.48
C GLU A 166 -4.74 12.33 6.02
#